data_AF-A0AAN7LB57-F1
#
_entry.id   AF-A0AAN7LB57-F1
#
_cell.length_a   1.000
_cell.length_b   1.000
_cell.length_c   1.000
_cell.angle_alpha   90.00
_cell.angle_beta   90.00
_cell.angle_gamma   90.00
#
_symmetry.space_group_name_H-M   'P 1'
#
loop_
_entity.id
_entity.type
_entity.pdbx_description
1 polymer ?
#
loop_
_entity_poly.entity_id
_entity_poly.type
_entity_poly.pdbx_seq_one_letter_code
_entity_poly.pdbx_strand_id
1 'polypeptide(L)'
;MVDLGWKTKQMASSDRFSDKSSKFSNKLTVLIPVAAPLQSACTSELGTASSTACSAYEHYVRLPELRKLWRRREFPEWKSEALIKPTLQALEITFRFVSTALSDTRPYANSGEWEQRLEWLSASQLQLVAALVESGEGPAPVVPSPTCGGGSTAEVWRVPAGGADAVVSRTSEASLLPRLAAWRRSEAAAERIQYAVECAMRRCPFTLGLGEPNLAAKHSLDYDRVVKPNELHALRKNPYSDQIQNRENQVLYTIHQILEAWLQSASELLIRIAERIESRRYETAASDCFLLERIWKLLAEVEDLHLLMDPADFLILKNQLDIRTEEEPFCFRSLTLVELTRRCRDLRQFVPRILGVEADPAGGPRVQEAAMRLYQEKAEAEKIHVLQGLQAVEAAAKRFFYSNKQVVAAVMGSLEAQEEGRSLRRVFLEQTYFPSLDAAKTFMGASLNHEWARLGH
;
A
#
# COMPACT_ATOMS: atom_id res chain seq x y z
N MET A 1 -21.96 34.53 -27.60
CA MET A 1 -23.26 35.21 -27.49
C MET A 1 -24.30 34.25 -28.07
N VAL A 2 -25.31 33.87 -27.27
CA VAL A 2 -26.55 33.11 -27.64
C VAL A 2 -26.34 31.60 -27.91
N ASP A 3 -27.03 30.61 -27.33
CA ASP A 3 -28.21 30.56 -26.45
C ASP A 3 -28.25 29.27 -25.59
N LEU A 4 -28.81 29.37 -24.38
CA LEU A 4 -29.16 28.27 -23.47
C LEU A 4 -30.69 28.09 -23.48
N GLY A 5 -31.19 26.89 -23.79
CA GLY A 5 -32.62 26.60 -23.84
C GLY A 5 -33.04 25.52 -22.84
N TRP A 6 -33.43 25.95 -21.64
CA TRP A 6 -34.20 25.14 -20.68
C TRP A 6 -35.70 25.42 -20.88
N LYS A 7 -36.54 24.38 -20.89
CA LYS A 7 -38.01 24.54 -20.89
C LYS A 7 -38.64 23.63 -19.84
N THR A 8 -38.96 24.24 -18.71
CA THR A 8 -39.96 23.78 -17.75
C THR A 8 -41.33 24.27 -18.22
N LYS A 9 -42.36 23.43 -18.18
CA LYS A 9 -43.76 23.85 -18.25
C LYS A 9 -44.49 23.31 -17.02
N GLN A 10 -44.80 24.20 -16.09
CA GLN A 10 -45.88 24.05 -15.12
C GLN A 10 -47.22 24.33 -15.82
N MET A 11 -48.27 23.63 -15.38
CA MET A 11 -49.64 24.15 -15.39
C MET A 11 -50.30 23.75 -14.07
N ALA A 12 -50.89 24.76 -13.43
CA ALA A 12 -51.63 24.69 -12.17
C ALA A 12 -53.10 25.01 -12.43
N SER A 13 -53.98 24.50 -11.56
CA SER A 13 -55.27 25.10 -11.18
C SER A 13 -55.61 24.58 -9.78
N SER A 14 -55.44 25.39 -8.73
CA SER A 14 -56.48 26.14 -7.99
C SER A 14 -57.43 25.21 -7.20
N ASP A 15 -57.78 25.44 -5.93
CA ASP A 15 -58.05 26.72 -5.30
C ASP A 15 -58.35 26.56 -3.79
N ARG A 16 -58.18 27.66 -3.05
CA ARG A 16 -58.82 28.06 -1.76
C ARG A 16 -58.15 27.80 -0.40
N PHE A 17 -57.92 28.94 0.26
CA PHE A 17 -57.45 29.21 1.62
C PHE A 17 -58.41 28.77 2.73
N SER A 18 -57.88 28.36 3.89
CA SER A 18 -58.32 28.90 5.19
C SER A 18 -57.29 28.64 6.30
N ASP A 19 -57.03 29.67 7.09
CA ASP A 19 -56.19 29.70 8.29
C ASP A 19 -56.62 28.71 9.37
N LYS A 20 -55.64 28.10 10.07
CA LYS A 20 -55.68 27.80 11.53
C LYS A 20 -54.40 27.11 12.03
N SER A 21 -53.68 27.84 12.90
CA SER A 21 -52.85 27.40 14.04
C SER A 21 -52.05 26.09 13.95
N SER A 22 -50.72 26.21 13.93
CA SER A 22 -49.77 25.12 14.18
C SER A 22 -49.85 24.61 15.63
N LYS A 23 -50.37 23.40 15.81
CA LYS A 23 -50.15 22.60 17.03
C LYS A 23 -49.15 21.49 16.69
N PHE A 24 -48.01 21.51 17.38
CA PHE A 24 -46.98 20.48 17.35
C PHE A 24 -47.57 19.10 17.65
N SER A 25 -47.37 18.15 16.74
CA SER A 25 -47.62 16.73 16.96
C SER A 25 -46.35 15.96 16.67
N ASN A 26 -45.67 15.56 17.74
CA ASN A 26 -44.53 14.66 17.74
C ASN A 26 -44.97 13.26 17.31
N LYS A 27 -44.71 12.89 16.05
CA LYS A 27 -44.57 11.49 15.61
C LYS A 27 -43.54 11.41 14.48
N LEU A 28 -42.26 11.38 14.85
CA LEU A 28 -41.20 10.88 13.98
C LEU A 28 -41.34 9.36 13.91
N THR A 29 -42.05 8.88 12.89
CA THR A 29 -42.04 7.47 12.51
C THR A 29 -40.67 7.19 11.87
N VAL A 30 -39.71 6.78 12.68
CA VAL A 30 -38.42 6.29 12.20
C VAL A 30 -38.68 4.99 11.44
N LEU A 31 -38.56 5.05 10.12
CA LEU A 31 -38.47 3.86 9.27
C LEU A 31 -37.16 3.15 9.60
N ILE A 32 -37.22 2.19 10.51
CA ILE A 32 -36.16 1.20 10.72
C ILE A 32 -36.05 0.42 9.41
N PRO A 33 -34.90 0.42 8.70
CA PRO A 33 -34.70 -0.53 7.63
C PRO A 33 -34.76 -1.91 8.26
N VAL A 34 -35.81 -2.66 7.94
CA VAL A 34 -35.91 -4.08 8.28
C VAL A 34 -34.63 -4.74 7.82
N ALA A 35 -33.84 -5.23 8.78
CA ALA A 35 -32.62 -5.95 8.53
C ALA A 35 -32.93 -7.06 7.52
N ALA A 36 -32.31 -6.97 6.35
CA ALA A 36 -32.25 -8.10 5.45
C ALA A 36 -31.70 -9.29 6.25
N PRO A 37 -32.28 -10.50 6.12
CA PRO A 37 -31.79 -11.65 6.85
C PRO A 37 -30.30 -11.81 6.58
N LEU A 38 -29.52 -12.01 7.64
CA LEU A 38 -28.10 -12.38 7.61
C LEU A 38 -27.98 -13.63 6.72
N GLN A 39 -27.84 -13.41 5.42
CA GLN A 39 -27.47 -14.47 4.49
C GLN A 39 -26.08 -14.88 4.94
N SER A 40 -26.00 -16.13 5.43
CA SER A 40 -24.79 -16.93 5.57
C SER A 40 -23.70 -16.39 4.67
N ALA A 41 -22.56 -15.99 5.25
CA ALA A 41 -21.41 -15.45 4.54
C ALA A 41 -21.09 -16.28 3.30
N CYS A 42 -21.65 -15.89 2.15
CA CYS A 42 -21.25 -16.41 0.87
C CYS A 42 -19.83 -15.88 0.68
N THR A 43 -18.86 -16.73 0.99
CA THR A 43 -17.49 -16.58 0.52
C THR A 43 -17.55 -16.51 -1.00
N SER A 44 -17.68 -15.30 -1.54
CA SER A 44 -17.35 -15.06 -2.94
C SER A 44 -15.86 -15.32 -3.02
N GLU A 45 -15.49 -16.53 -3.45
CA GLU A 45 -14.11 -16.88 -3.73
C GLU A 45 -13.55 -15.78 -4.64
N LEU A 46 -12.46 -15.16 -4.19
CA LEU A 46 -11.77 -14.17 -5.01
C LEU A 46 -11.13 -14.94 -6.17
N GLY A 47 -11.73 -14.83 -7.35
CA GLY A 47 -11.25 -15.45 -8.57
C GLY A 47 -9.89 -14.88 -8.95
N THR A 48 -8.95 -15.76 -9.29
CA THR A 48 -7.75 -15.38 -10.03
C THR A 48 -8.10 -15.30 -11.51
N ALA A 49 -7.36 -14.49 -12.27
CA ALA A 49 -7.34 -14.61 -13.72
C ALA A 49 -6.93 -16.04 -14.15
N SER A 50 -7.10 -16.38 -15.43
CA SER A 50 -6.74 -17.72 -15.91
C SER A 50 -5.26 -18.01 -15.66
N SER A 51 -4.91 -19.29 -15.50
CA SER A 51 -3.52 -19.70 -15.29
C SER A 51 -2.59 -19.20 -16.41
N THR A 52 -3.10 -19.13 -17.64
CA THR A 52 -2.37 -18.60 -18.80
C THR A 52 -2.11 -17.10 -18.66
N ALA A 53 -3.12 -16.30 -18.30
CA ALA A 53 -2.94 -14.85 -18.12
C ALA A 53 -2.05 -14.51 -16.92
N CYS A 54 -2.19 -15.24 -15.81
CA CYS A 54 -1.29 -15.11 -14.66
C CYS A 54 0.16 -15.41 -15.09
N SER A 55 0.40 -16.50 -15.81
CA SER A 55 1.75 -16.87 -16.29
C SER A 55 2.31 -15.84 -17.28
N ALA A 56 1.48 -15.31 -18.18
CA ALA A 56 1.87 -14.26 -19.12
C ALA A 56 2.24 -12.96 -18.39
N TYR A 57 1.50 -12.60 -17.35
CA TYR A 57 1.80 -11.47 -16.48
C TYR A 57 3.12 -11.66 -15.72
N GLU A 58 3.33 -12.82 -15.09
CA GLU A 58 4.58 -13.11 -14.38
C GLU A 58 5.79 -13.05 -15.31
N HIS A 59 5.65 -13.59 -16.53
CA HIS A 59 6.69 -13.49 -17.55
C HIS A 59 6.93 -12.03 -17.96
N TYR A 60 5.86 -11.28 -18.25
CA TYR A 60 5.93 -9.87 -18.64
C TYR A 60 6.70 -9.02 -17.62
N VAL A 61 6.42 -9.18 -16.32
CA VAL A 61 7.05 -8.41 -15.22
C VAL A 61 8.43 -8.97 -14.82
N ARG A 62 8.84 -10.11 -15.39
CA ARG A 62 10.06 -10.86 -15.00
C ARG A 62 10.05 -11.24 -13.53
N LEU A 63 8.87 -11.64 -13.06
CA LEU A 63 8.61 -11.95 -11.66
C LEU A 63 9.40 -13.16 -11.14
N PRO A 64 9.66 -14.23 -11.93
CA PRO A 64 10.53 -15.33 -11.48
C PRO A 64 11.95 -14.87 -11.15
N GLU A 65 12.54 -14.01 -11.97
CA GLU A 65 13.88 -13.46 -11.74
C GLU A 65 13.91 -12.53 -10.54
N LEU A 66 12.92 -11.66 -10.40
CA LEU A 66 12.76 -10.80 -9.23
C LEU A 66 12.60 -11.62 -7.94
N ARG A 67 11.73 -12.65 -7.96
CA ARG A 67 11.53 -13.58 -6.83
C ARG A 67 12.82 -14.27 -6.42
N LYS A 68 13.66 -14.65 -7.38
CA LYS A 68 14.97 -15.24 -7.10
C LYS A 68 15.88 -14.28 -6.32
N LEU A 69 15.82 -12.98 -6.59
CA LEU A 69 16.62 -11.97 -5.90
C LEU A 69 16.16 -11.76 -4.45
N TRP A 70 14.87 -11.52 -4.22
CA TRP A 70 14.38 -11.21 -2.86
C TRP A 70 14.12 -12.42 -1.98
N ARG A 71 13.86 -13.62 -2.53
CA ARG A 71 13.68 -14.85 -1.71
C ARG A 71 14.99 -15.48 -1.27
N ARG A 72 16.10 -15.16 -1.93
CA ARG A 72 17.41 -15.69 -1.54
C ARG A 72 17.80 -15.05 -0.20
N ARG A 73 17.76 -15.85 0.87
CA ARG A 73 18.25 -15.46 2.19
C ARG A 73 19.77 -15.51 2.21
N GLU A 74 20.40 -14.37 2.44
CA GLU A 74 21.85 -14.20 2.46
C GLU A 74 22.36 -13.74 3.83
N PHE A 75 21.45 -13.31 4.70
CA PHE A 75 21.74 -12.78 6.02
C PHE A 75 20.85 -13.50 7.05
N PRO A 76 21.16 -14.76 7.40
CA PRO A 76 20.31 -15.58 8.27
C PRO A 76 20.08 -14.97 9.66
N GLU A 77 21.02 -14.16 10.15
CA GLU A 77 20.90 -13.44 11.42
C GLU A 77 19.95 -12.24 11.35
N TRP A 78 19.74 -11.68 10.16
CA TRP A 78 18.82 -10.58 9.93
C TRP A 78 17.41 -11.14 9.66
N LYS A 79 16.66 -11.42 10.73
CA LYS A 79 15.31 -12.02 10.63
C LYS A 79 14.35 -11.22 9.75
N SER A 80 14.57 -9.91 9.64
CA SER A 80 13.75 -9.01 8.82
C SER A 80 14.21 -8.90 7.37
N GLU A 81 15.21 -9.67 6.93
CA GLU A 81 15.69 -9.68 5.54
C GLU A 81 14.55 -9.89 4.54
N ALA A 82 13.72 -10.92 4.74
CA ALA A 82 12.63 -11.27 3.82
C ALA A 82 11.59 -10.14 3.68
N LEU A 83 11.45 -9.31 4.72
CA LEU A 83 10.54 -8.19 4.77
C LEU A 83 11.15 -6.91 4.19
N ILE A 84 12.42 -6.61 4.51
CA ILE A 84 13.06 -5.34 4.17
C ILE A 84 13.71 -5.39 2.78
N LYS A 85 14.33 -6.50 2.40
CA LYS A 85 15.03 -6.65 1.11
C LYS A 85 14.15 -6.33 -0.10
N PRO A 86 12.90 -6.84 -0.23
CA PRO A 86 12.06 -6.48 -1.36
C PRO A 86 11.64 -4.99 -1.32
N THR A 87 11.43 -4.38 -0.15
CA THR A 87 11.14 -2.93 -0.06
C THR A 87 12.29 -2.05 -0.55
N LEU A 88 13.53 -2.42 -0.23
CA LEU A 88 14.72 -1.72 -0.71
C LEU A 88 14.92 -1.91 -2.23
N GLN A 89 14.60 -3.09 -2.75
CA GLN A 89 14.58 -3.33 -4.19
C GLN A 89 13.48 -2.53 -4.90
N ALA A 90 12.29 -2.40 -4.30
CA ALA A 90 11.24 -1.54 -4.81
C ALA A 90 11.71 -0.08 -4.91
N LEU A 91 12.41 0.41 -3.88
CA LEU A 91 12.98 1.75 -3.86
C LEU A 91 14.05 1.94 -4.96
N GLU A 92 14.93 0.97 -5.18
CA GLU A 92 15.91 1.02 -6.27
C GLU A 92 15.24 0.98 -7.66
N ILE A 93 14.14 0.24 -7.81
CA ILE A 93 13.30 0.28 -9.03
C ILE A 93 12.68 1.67 -9.20
N THR A 94 12.24 2.33 -8.12
CA THR A 94 11.75 3.71 -8.15
C THR A 94 12.82 4.69 -8.61
N PHE A 95 14.08 4.56 -8.15
CA PHE A 95 15.18 5.40 -8.64
C PHE A 95 15.44 5.22 -10.13
N ARG A 96 15.38 3.96 -10.61
CA ARG A 96 15.40 3.68 -12.04
C ARG A 96 14.23 4.35 -12.76
N PHE A 97 13.05 4.36 -12.14
CA PHE A 97 11.87 5.00 -12.72
C PHE A 97 12.06 6.52 -12.86
N VAL A 98 12.57 7.18 -11.82
CA VAL A 98 12.95 8.61 -11.86
C VAL A 98 13.87 8.89 -13.04
N SER A 99 14.93 8.09 -13.22
CA SER A 99 15.82 8.22 -14.39
C SER A 99 15.04 8.17 -15.71
N THR A 100 14.19 7.15 -15.87
CA THR A 100 13.51 6.92 -17.15
C THR A 100 12.42 7.95 -17.46
N ALA A 101 11.63 8.34 -16.46
CA ALA A 101 10.53 9.29 -16.62
C ALA A 101 11.05 10.71 -16.89
N LEU A 102 12.07 11.17 -16.16
CA LEU A 102 12.66 12.50 -16.34
C LEU A 102 13.56 12.61 -17.58
N SER A 103 13.94 11.46 -18.15
CA SER A 103 14.65 11.40 -19.42
C SER A 103 13.70 11.33 -20.62
N ASP A 104 12.38 11.32 -20.41
CA ASP A 104 11.43 11.32 -21.51
C ASP A 104 11.59 12.60 -22.36
N THR A 105 11.59 12.42 -23.67
CA THR A 105 11.84 13.45 -24.67
C THR A 105 10.59 13.75 -25.49
N ARG A 106 9.49 13.02 -25.25
CA ARG A 106 8.21 13.26 -25.93
C ARG A 106 7.69 14.65 -25.53
N PRO A 107 7.19 15.46 -26.47
CA PRO A 107 6.79 16.84 -26.19
C PRO A 107 5.58 16.96 -25.26
N TYR A 108 4.77 15.91 -25.14
CA TYR A 108 3.60 15.83 -24.27
C TYR A 108 3.90 15.15 -22.92
N ALA A 109 5.15 14.73 -22.65
CA ALA A 109 5.49 14.13 -21.37
C ALA A 109 5.47 15.19 -20.25
N ASN A 110 4.64 14.98 -19.23
CA ASN A 110 4.55 15.86 -18.07
C ASN A 110 5.69 15.58 -17.06
N SER A 111 6.92 15.93 -17.44
CA SER A 111 8.11 15.67 -16.62
C SER A 111 8.04 16.26 -15.22
N GLY A 112 7.41 17.43 -15.04
CA GLY A 112 7.25 18.06 -13.73
C GLY A 112 6.30 17.30 -12.80
N GLU A 113 5.17 16.80 -13.32
CA GLU A 113 4.28 15.95 -12.51
C GLU A 113 4.89 14.58 -12.23
N TRP A 114 5.61 13.99 -13.20
CA TRP A 114 6.39 12.77 -12.98
C TRP A 114 7.42 12.96 -11.86
N GLU A 115 8.18 14.07 -11.88
CA GLU A 115 9.15 14.40 -10.84
C GLU A 115 8.49 14.45 -9.46
N GLN A 116 7.44 15.25 -9.32
CA GLN A 116 6.75 15.43 -8.05
C GLN A 116 6.13 14.13 -7.51
N ARG A 117 5.50 13.33 -8.39
CA ARG A 117 4.85 12.08 -8.00
C ARG A 117 5.85 11.00 -7.60
N LEU A 118 6.98 10.90 -8.32
CA LEU A 118 8.03 9.92 -8.00
C LEU A 118 8.83 10.30 -6.75
N GLU A 119 9.04 11.60 -6.49
CA GLU A 119 9.59 12.07 -5.22
C GLU A 119 8.68 11.74 -4.05
N TRP A 120 7.38 12.03 -4.19
CA TRP A 120 6.40 11.73 -3.14
C TRP A 120 6.31 10.23 -2.87
N LEU A 121 6.27 9.41 -3.93
CA LEU A 121 6.32 7.95 -3.81
C LEU A 121 7.60 7.50 -3.10
N SER A 122 8.77 8.04 -3.46
CA SER A 122 10.04 7.70 -2.83
C SER A 122 10.03 8.04 -1.34
N ALA A 123 9.47 9.20 -0.96
CA ALA A 123 9.32 9.59 0.43
C ALA A 123 8.36 8.66 1.19
N SER A 124 7.21 8.28 0.61
CA SER A 124 6.27 7.30 1.18
C SER A 124 6.94 5.93 1.38
N GLN A 125 7.70 5.45 0.38
CA GLN A 125 8.48 4.21 0.47
C GLN A 125 9.52 4.28 1.59
N LEU A 126 10.30 5.36 1.67
CA LEU A 126 11.33 5.55 2.69
C LEU A 126 10.79 5.59 4.11
N GLN A 127 9.65 6.26 4.32
CA GLN A 127 8.98 6.26 5.63
C GLN A 127 8.58 4.85 6.06
N LEU A 128 8.07 4.03 5.13
CA LEU A 128 7.69 2.65 5.41
C LEU A 128 8.91 1.75 5.62
N VAL A 129 9.96 1.90 4.81
CA VAL A 129 11.25 1.20 5.00
C VAL A 129 11.79 1.50 6.40
N ALA A 130 11.84 2.77 6.80
CA ALA A 130 12.32 3.17 8.13
C ALA A 130 11.50 2.53 9.25
N ALA A 131 10.16 2.55 9.15
CA ALA A 131 9.30 1.95 10.16
C ALA A 131 9.40 0.41 10.21
N LEU A 132 9.66 -0.25 9.08
CA LEU A 132 9.94 -1.69 9.01
C LEU A 132 11.31 -2.03 9.62
N VAL A 133 12.31 -1.17 9.43
CA VAL A 133 13.63 -1.29 10.05
C VAL A 133 13.56 -1.09 11.57
N GLU A 134 12.84 -0.06 12.05
CA GLU A 134 12.63 0.21 13.47
C GLU A 134 11.90 -0.94 14.19
N SER A 135 10.91 -1.55 13.52
CA SER A 135 10.16 -2.72 14.05
C SER A 135 10.84 -4.07 13.78
N GLY A 136 11.98 -4.05 13.11
CA GLY A 136 12.72 -5.23 12.66
C GLY A 136 13.50 -5.91 13.78
N GLU A 137 13.72 -7.21 13.60
CA GLU A 137 14.52 -8.05 14.50
C GLU A 137 15.80 -8.54 13.81
N GLY A 138 16.90 -8.61 14.57
CA GLY A 138 18.20 -9.14 14.14
C GLY A 138 19.16 -8.08 13.58
N PRO A 139 20.48 -8.30 13.67
CA PRO A 139 21.48 -7.35 13.19
C PRO A 139 21.45 -7.27 11.66
N ALA A 140 21.31 -6.06 11.12
CA ALA A 140 21.43 -5.81 9.70
C ALA A 140 22.91 -5.81 9.25
N PRO A 141 23.21 -6.19 8.00
CA PRO A 141 24.57 -6.15 7.47
C PRO A 141 25.01 -4.70 7.26
N VAL A 142 25.76 -4.15 8.20
CA VAL A 142 26.34 -2.81 8.12
C VAL A 142 27.81 -2.85 7.71
N VAL A 143 28.24 -1.85 6.96
CA VAL A 143 29.64 -1.71 6.55
C VAL A 143 30.47 -1.30 7.77
N PRO A 144 31.56 -2.02 8.11
CA PRO A 144 32.46 -1.63 9.20
C PRO A 144 33.15 -0.30 8.87
N SER A 145 33.36 0.55 9.87
CA SER A 145 34.13 1.78 9.71
C SER A 145 35.55 1.44 9.18
N PRO A 146 36.02 2.05 8.08
CA PRO A 146 37.35 1.78 7.58
C PRO A 146 38.37 2.30 8.59
N THR A 147 39.27 1.42 9.03
CA THR A 147 40.56 1.85 9.58
C THR A 147 41.35 2.45 8.40
N CYS A 148 41.84 3.68 8.56
CA CYS A 148 42.50 4.52 7.55
C CYS A 148 43.13 3.75 6.37
N GLY A 149 42.55 3.85 5.18
CA GLY A 149 43.12 3.23 3.98
C GLY A 149 42.32 3.47 2.69
N GLY A 150 42.64 4.59 2.01
CA GLY A 150 42.60 4.77 0.55
C GLY A 150 41.46 4.14 -0.26
N GLY A 151 40.30 4.77 -0.26
CA GLY A 151 39.26 4.67 -1.29
C GLY A 151 38.57 6.04 -1.38
N SER A 152 37.77 6.33 -2.42
CA SER A 152 37.05 7.61 -2.53
C SER A 152 35.99 7.75 -1.42
N THR A 153 36.46 8.09 -0.21
CA THR A 153 35.71 8.22 1.03
C THR A 153 35.55 9.70 1.32
N ALA A 154 34.33 10.22 1.20
CA ALA A 154 34.01 11.52 1.73
C ALA A 154 34.01 11.41 3.27
N GLU A 155 35.10 11.83 3.92
CA GLU A 155 35.17 11.98 5.38
C GLU A 155 34.20 13.09 5.80
N VAL A 156 33.04 12.74 6.37
CA VAL A 156 32.02 13.77 6.70
C VAL A 156 32.19 14.32 8.11
N TRP A 157 32.57 13.51 9.13
CA TRP A 157 32.74 14.02 10.50
C TRP A 157 33.82 13.24 11.30
N ARG A 158 34.74 13.97 11.96
CA ARG A 158 35.58 13.44 13.04
C ARG A 158 34.90 13.76 14.37
N VAL A 159 34.57 12.76 15.19
CA VAL A 159 34.04 12.96 16.55
C VAL A 159 35.18 13.49 17.45
N PRO A 160 35.12 14.73 17.97
CA PRO A 160 36.19 15.28 18.78
C PRO A 160 35.96 14.94 20.26
N ALA A 161 36.04 13.66 20.63
CA ALA A 161 36.26 13.21 22.00
C ALA A 161 36.42 11.67 22.05
N GLY A 162 37.67 11.18 22.00
CA GLY A 162 38.07 9.94 22.66
C GLY A 162 37.74 8.58 22.01
N GLY A 163 37.25 8.53 20.77
CA GLY A 163 37.07 7.27 20.02
C GLY A 163 37.73 7.33 18.65
N ALA A 164 38.66 6.41 18.36
CA ALA A 164 39.44 6.37 17.12
C ALA A 164 38.69 5.81 15.91
N ASP A 165 37.35 5.83 15.90
CA ASP A 165 36.56 5.38 14.76
C ASP A 165 35.98 6.60 14.03
N ALA A 166 36.61 6.97 12.91
CA ALA A 166 35.98 7.84 11.94
C ALA A 166 34.81 7.07 11.31
N VAL A 167 33.59 7.53 11.53
CA VAL A 167 32.43 6.96 10.84
C VAL A 167 32.41 7.53 9.42
N VAL A 168 32.91 6.74 8.47
CA VAL A 168 32.82 7.06 7.06
C VAL A 168 31.51 6.48 6.53
N SER A 169 30.60 7.35 6.08
CA SER A 169 29.42 6.92 5.33
C SER A 169 29.90 6.36 3.99
N ARG A 170 29.82 5.03 3.79
CA ARG A 170 30.08 4.44 2.47
C ARG A 170 28.83 4.58 1.62
N THR A 171 28.94 5.35 0.54
CA THR A 171 27.92 5.43 -0.50
C THR A 171 27.97 4.18 -1.37
N SER A 172 26.80 3.61 -1.66
CA SER A 172 26.60 2.54 -2.63
C SER A 172 27.20 2.92 -3.97
N GLU A 173 27.97 2.01 -4.56
CA GLU A 173 28.62 2.22 -5.86
C GLU A 173 27.68 1.85 -7.01
N ALA A 174 26.76 0.91 -6.76
CA ALA A 174 25.86 0.38 -7.78
C ALA A 174 24.48 1.06 -7.82
N SER A 175 24.00 1.65 -6.72
CA SER A 175 22.69 2.30 -6.68
C SER A 175 22.61 3.49 -7.64
N LEU A 176 21.42 3.71 -8.20
CA LEU A 176 21.15 4.84 -9.08
C LEU A 176 21.02 6.16 -8.34
N LEU A 177 20.58 6.22 -7.07
CA LEU A 177 20.30 7.50 -6.42
C LEU A 177 21.52 8.44 -6.38
N PRO A 178 22.73 8.01 -5.96
CA PRO A 178 23.92 8.85 -6.04
C PRO A 178 24.24 9.32 -7.46
N ARG A 179 23.95 8.50 -8.46
CA ARG A 179 24.22 8.79 -9.88
C ARG A 179 23.21 9.78 -10.46
N LEU A 180 21.95 9.71 -10.04
CA LEU A 180 20.90 10.65 -10.42
C LEU A 180 21.22 12.07 -9.97
N ALA A 181 21.87 12.21 -8.82
CA ALA A 181 22.33 13.50 -8.28
C ALA A 181 23.39 14.16 -9.19
N ALA A 182 24.17 13.37 -9.93
CA ALA A 182 25.15 13.89 -10.88
C ALA A 182 24.53 14.25 -12.26
N TRP A 183 23.23 14.00 -12.48
CA TRP A 183 22.57 14.23 -13.77
C TRP A 183 21.63 15.42 -13.71
N ARG A 184 21.91 16.44 -14.53
CA ARG A 184 21.16 17.72 -14.56
C ARG A 184 19.63 17.59 -14.63
N ARG A 185 19.08 16.55 -15.28
CA ARG A 185 17.63 16.36 -15.40
C ARG A 185 16.96 15.77 -14.15
N SER A 186 17.74 15.12 -13.28
CA SER A 186 17.25 14.40 -12.10
C SER A 186 17.90 14.88 -10.80
N GLU A 187 18.81 15.84 -10.87
CA GLU A 187 19.57 16.39 -9.74
C GLU A 187 18.66 16.86 -8.62
N ALA A 188 17.70 17.74 -8.92
CA ALA A 188 16.76 18.28 -7.93
C ALA A 188 15.91 17.18 -7.26
N ALA A 189 15.47 16.18 -8.01
CA ALA A 189 14.74 15.04 -7.47
C ALA A 189 15.61 14.14 -6.59
N ALA A 190 16.84 13.87 -7.04
CA ALA A 190 17.79 13.05 -6.31
C ALA A 190 18.18 13.69 -4.97
N GLU A 191 18.47 15.00 -4.95
CA GLU A 191 18.79 15.73 -3.72
C GLU A 191 17.61 15.69 -2.72
N ARG A 192 16.38 15.90 -3.21
CA ARG A 192 15.17 15.82 -2.37
C ARG A 192 14.97 14.42 -1.80
N ILE A 193 15.20 13.37 -2.60
CA ILE A 193 15.13 11.98 -2.15
C ILE A 193 16.24 11.67 -1.15
N GLN A 194 17.48 12.12 -1.36
CA GLN A 194 18.58 11.96 -0.40
C GLN A 194 18.28 12.62 0.95
N TYR A 195 17.68 13.81 0.94
CA TYR A 195 17.21 14.45 2.16
C TYR A 195 16.05 13.68 2.83
N ALA A 196 15.15 13.09 2.04
CA ALA A 196 14.12 12.21 2.56
C ALA A 196 14.70 10.94 3.22
N VAL A 197 15.80 10.38 2.68
CA VAL A 197 16.53 9.27 3.30
C VAL A 197 17.06 9.68 4.67
N GLU A 198 17.76 10.82 4.76
CA GLU A 198 18.28 11.35 6.04
C GLU A 198 17.17 11.51 7.07
N CYS A 199 16.05 12.12 6.67
CA CYS A 199 14.92 12.38 7.56
C CYS A 199 14.26 11.08 8.03
N ALA A 200 13.94 10.17 7.11
CA ALA A 200 13.23 8.92 7.42
C ALA A 200 14.09 8.01 8.29
N MET A 201 15.38 7.90 7.98
CA MET A 201 16.27 6.96 8.67
C MET A 201 16.75 7.47 10.02
N ARG A 202 16.41 8.69 10.45
CA ARG A 202 16.95 9.32 11.68
C ARG A 202 16.82 8.45 12.94
N ARG A 203 15.71 7.71 13.09
CA ARG A 203 15.45 6.83 14.24
C ARG A 203 15.92 5.38 14.02
N CYS A 204 16.35 5.04 12.81
CA CYS A 204 16.86 3.72 12.48
C CYS A 204 18.29 3.53 13.01
N PRO A 205 18.69 2.28 13.34
CA PRO A 205 20.02 1.97 13.88
C PRO A 205 21.17 2.18 12.87
N PHE A 206 20.86 2.26 11.58
CA PHE A 206 21.80 2.52 10.49
C PHE A 206 21.22 3.51 9.49
N THR A 207 22.03 3.93 8.52
CA THR A 207 21.60 4.69 7.34
C THR A 207 21.68 3.83 6.08
N LEU A 208 21.06 4.23 4.97
CA LEU A 208 21.00 3.38 3.77
C LEU A 208 22.28 3.42 2.92
N GLY A 209 23.11 4.45 3.04
CA GLY A 209 24.33 4.59 2.25
C GLY A 209 24.04 4.94 0.79
N LEU A 210 23.05 5.79 0.53
CA LEU A 210 22.58 6.19 -0.80
C LEU A 210 23.00 7.62 -1.18
N GLY A 211 24.01 8.15 -0.51
CA GLY A 211 24.52 9.51 -0.71
C GLY A 211 23.83 10.56 0.16
N GLU A 212 23.01 10.13 1.14
CA GLU A 212 22.50 11.02 2.16
C GLU A 212 23.63 11.61 3.04
N PRO A 213 23.44 12.81 3.63
CA PRO A 213 24.46 13.48 4.43
C PRO A 213 24.93 12.69 5.66
N ASN A 214 24.08 11.85 6.25
CA ASN A 214 24.33 11.08 7.46
C ASN A 214 24.81 11.96 8.63
N LEU A 215 24.00 12.95 9.01
CA LEU A 215 24.35 13.94 10.04
C LEU A 215 24.53 13.31 11.43
N ALA A 216 23.90 12.15 11.64
CA ALA A 216 24.02 11.38 12.88
C ALA A 216 25.25 10.47 12.93
N ALA A 217 26.08 10.43 11.87
CA ALA A 217 27.26 9.58 11.77
C ALA A 217 26.97 8.11 12.13
N LYS A 218 25.87 7.57 11.59
CA LYS A 218 25.49 6.16 11.76
C LYS A 218 26.27 5.27 10.78
N HIS A 219 26.41 3.99 11.10
CA HIS A 219 26.88 3.01 10.12
C HIS A 219 25.92 2.94 8.93
N SER A 220 26.47 2.69 7.74
CA SER A 220 25.68 2.47 6.53
C SER A 220 25.37 0.99 6.33
N LEU A 221 24.16 0.67 5.90
CA LEU A 221 23.80 -0.65 5.38
C LEU A 221 24.73 -0.99 4.21
N ASP A 222 25.14 -2.26 4.09
CA ASP A 222 25.79 -2.77 2.89
C ASP A 222 24.75 -2.92 1.76
N TYR A 223 24.31 -1.78 1.23
CA TYR A 223 23.20 -1.68 0.29
C TYR A 223 23.42 -2.51 -0.98
N ASP A 224 24.64 -2.50 -1.51
CA ASP A 224 24.98 -3.24 -2.73
C ASP A 224 24.87 -4.74 -2.54
N ARG A 225 25.25 -5.25 -1.36
CA ARG A 225 25.14 -6.68 -1.03
C ARG A 225 23.70 -7.10 -0.74
N VAL A 226 22.91 -6.22 -0.10
CA VAL A 226 21.50 -6.50 0.23
C VAL A 226 20.59 -6.39 -0.99
N VAL A 227 20.65 -5.27 -1.70
CA VAL A 227 19.70 -4.93 -2.78
C VAL A 227 20.14 -5.52 -4.11
N LYS A 228 21.46 -5.60 -4.33
CA LYS A 228 22.09 -6.00 -5.60
C LYS A 228 21.62 -5.16 -6.78
N PRO A 229 21.84 -3.84 -6.77
CA PRO A 229 21.33 -2.94 -7.81
C PRO A 229 21.70 -3.40 -9.23
N ASN A 230 22.92 -3.88 -9.45
CA ASN A 230 23.36 -4.39 -10.75
C ASN A 230 22.51 -5.55 -11.29
N GLU A 231 22.18 -6.54 -10.45
CA GLU A 231 21.31 -7.67 -10.82
C GLU A 231 19.89 -7.17 -11.10
N LEU A 232 19.40 -6.22 -10.31
CA LEU A 232 18.08 -5.62 -10.47
C LEU A 232 17.97 -4.77 -11.76
N HIS A 233 19.02 -4.01 -12.09
CA HIS A 233 19.10 -3.21 -13.31
C HIS A 233 19.23 -4.06 -14.57
N ALA A 234 19.78 -5.28 -14.47
CA ALA A 234 19.75 -6.23 -15.58
C ALA A 234 18.31 -6.63 -15.97
N LEU A 235 17.35 -6.49 -15.05
CA LEU A 235 15.92 -6.72 -15.28
C LEU A 235 15.19 -5.47 -15.80
N ARG A 236 15.88 -4.41 -16.22
CA ARG A 236 15.22 -3.18 -16.71
C ARG A 236 14.44 -3.36 -18.00
N LYS A 237 14.88 -4.27 -18.89
CA LYS A 237 14.23 -4.51 -20.17
C LYS A 237 13.09 -5.51 -20.00
N ASN A 238 11.88 -5.12 -20.40
CA ASN A 238 10.74 -6.03 -20.47
C ASN A 238 10.95 -7.06 -21.61
N PRO A 239 10.33 -8.26 -21.54
CA PRO A 239 10.53 -9.32 -22.54
C PRO A 239 10.14 -8.95 -23.97
N TYR A 240 9.28 -7.95 -24.14
CA TYR A 240 8.78 -7.50 -25.43
C TYR A 240 9.46 -6.21 -25.92
N SER A 241 10.57 -5.79 -25.30
CA SER A 241 11.20 -4.48 -25.58
C SER A 241 11.63 -4.31 -27.04
N ASP A 242 11.95 -5.42 -27.71
CA ASP A 242 12.42 -5.41 -29.09
C ASP A 242 11.24 -5.42 -30.10
N GLN A 243 10.05 -5.83 -29.65
CA GLN A 243 8.83 -5.97 -30.46
C GLN A 243 7.89 -4.77 -30.28
N ILE A 244 7.80 -4.24 -29.06
CA ILE A 244 6.88 -3.15 -28.68
C ILE A 244 7.69 -1.87 -28.51
N GLN A 245 7.68 -1.04 -29.55
CA GLN A 245 8.29 0.31 -29.53
C GLN A 245 7.31 1.35 -28.95
N ASN A 246 6.87 1.12 -27.72
CA ASN A 246 5.98 2.03 -27.00
C ASN A 246 6.61 2.37 -25.64
N ARG A 247 6.80 3.68 -25.34
CA ARG A 247 7.42 4.11 -24.06
C ARG A 247 6.55 3.77 -22.86
N GLU A 248 5.23 3.78 -23.02
CA GLU A 248 4.29 3.39 -21.96
C GLU A 248 4.47 1.94 -21.51
N ASN A 249 5.04 1.07 -22.38
CA ASN A 249 5.37 -0.30 -22.02
C ASN A 249 6.38 -0.34 -20.85
N GLN A 250 7.41 0.52 -20.91
CA GLN A 250 8.41 0.58 -19.86
C GLN A 250 7.86 1.17 -18.56
N VAL A 251 6.92 2.12 -18.67
CA VAL A 251 6.20 2.72 -17.54
C VAL A 251 5.36 1.66 -16.83
N LEU A 252 4.44 1.01 -17.56
CA LEU A 252 3.59 -0.08 -17.05
C LEU A 252 4.43 -1.20 -16.40
N TYR A 253 5.47 -1.66 -17.11
CA TYR A 253 6.39 -2.67 -16.60
C TYR A 253 7.04 -2.26 -15.26
N THR A 254 7.52 -1.02 -15.17
CA THR A 254 8.22 -0.54 -13.97
C THR A 254 7.26 -0.36 -12.79
N ILE A 255 6.05 0.15 -13.03
CA ILE A 255 5.00 0.28 -12.01
C ILE A 255 4.69 -1.09 -11.38
N HIS A 256 4.46 -2.11 -12.20
CA HIS A 256 4.16 -3.45 -11.69
C HIS A 256 5.35 -4.13 -10.99
N GLN A 257 6.60 -3.83 -11.37
CA GLN A 257 7.75 -4.33 -10.61
C GLN A 257 7.83 -3.72 -9.20
N ILE A 258 7.52 -2.43 -9.06
CA ILE A 258 7.42 -1.76 -7.74
C ILE A 258 6.28 -2.39 -6.93
N LEU A 259 5.11 -2.57 -7.57
CA LEU A 259 3.94 -3.18 -6.94
C LEU A 259 4.26 -4.59 -6.39
N GLU A 260 4.81 -5.48 -7.21
CA GLU A 260 5.12 -6.87 -6.82
C GLU A 260 6.15 -6.96 -5.69
N ALA A 261 7.14 -6.07 -5.67
CA ALA A 261 8.14 -6.02 -4.60
C ALA A 261 7.49 -5.62 -3.24
N TRP A 262 6.57 -4.66 -3.25
CA TRP A 262 5.79 -4.30 -2.05
C TRP A 262 4.78 -5.37 -1.65
N LEU A 263 4.14 -6.06 -2.61
CA LEU A 263 3.24 -7.18 -2.35
C LEU A 263 3.95 -8.36 -1.67
N GLN A 264 5.19 -8.65 -2.08
CA GLN A 264 6.02 -9.64 -1.40
C GLN A 264 6.29 -9.23 0.05
N SER A 265 6.65 -7.97 0.30
CA SER A 265 6.91 -7.45 1.64
C SER A 265 5.66 -7.48 2.52
N ALA A 266 4.50 -7.10 1.98
CA ALA A 266 3.21 -7.19 2.66
C ALA A 266 2.85 -8.64 3.03
N SER A 267 3.17 -9.60 2.16
CA SER A 267 2.92 -11.03 2.41
C SER A 267 3.74 -11.57 3.59
N GLU A 268 5.00 -11.15 3.71
CA GLU A 268 5.86 -11.49 4.86
C GLU A 268 5.42 -10.76 6.13
N LEU A 269 4.99 -9.50 6.04
CA LEU A 269 4.45 -8.75 7.18
C LEU A 269 3.19 -9.41 7.74
N LEU A 270 2.33 -9.94 6.87
CA LEU A 270 1.13 -10.66 7.29
C LEU A 270 1.46 -11.96 8.04
N ILE A 271 2.53 -12.67 7.65
CA ILE A 271 3.05 -13.82 8.41
C ILE A 271 3.49 -13.34 9.81
N ARG A 272 4.25 -12.24 9.88
CA ARG A 272 4.73 -11.66 11.14
C ARG A 272 3.59 -11.22 12.06
N ILE A 273 2.52 -10.65 11.52
CA ILE A 273 1.29 -10.29 12.26
C ILE A 273 0.68 -11.53 12.90
N ALA A 274 0.49 -12.61 12.12
CA ALA A 274 -0.05 -13.86 12.62
C ALA A 274 0.82 -14.39 13.77
N GLU A 275 2.13 -14.55 13.57
CA GLU A 275 3.06 -15.03 14.60
C GLU A 275 3.03 -14.19 15.89
N ARG A 276 2.94 -12.86 15.78
CA ARG A 276 2.86 -11.94 16.93
C ARG A 276 1.53 -12.06 17.68
N ILE A 277 0.41 -12.18 16.97
CA ILE A 277 -0.90 -12.46 17.59
C ILE A 277 -0.87 -13.82 18.29
N GLU A 278 -0.29 -14.83 17.65
CA GLU A 278 -0.21 -16.18 18.20
C GLU A 278 0.61 -16.22 19.50
N SER A 279 1.70 -15.44 19.52
CA SER A 279 2.59 -15.24 20.67
C SER A 279 2.04 -14.25 21.70
N ARG A 280 0.81 -13.73 21.53
CA ARG A 280 0.17 -12.73 22.40
C ARG A 280 0.95 -11.41 22.54
N ARG A 281 1.81 -11.06 21.57
CA ARG A 281 2.53 -9.78 21.51
C ARG A 281 1.67 -8.71 20.85
N TYR A 282 0.55 -8.38 21.47
CA TYR A 282 -0.51 -7.57 20.86
C TYR A 282 -0.06 -6.15 20.50
N GLU A 283 0.74 -5.48 21.33
CA GLU A 283 1.30 -4.16 20.98
C GLU A 283 2.06 -4.18 19.64
N THR A 284 3.00 -5.12 19.48
CA THR A 284 3.78 -5.25 18.23
C THR A 284 2.95 -5.73 17.05
N ALA A 285 1.92 -6.55 17.29
CA ALA A 285 0.98 -6.95 16.24
C ALA A 285 0.15 -5.77 15.74
N ALA A 286 -0.27 -4.87 16.64
CA ALA A 286 -1.01 -3.66 16.27
C ALA A 286 -0.14 -2.72 15.43
N SER A 287 1.13 -2.55 15.81
CA SER A 287 2.11 -1.81 15.01
C SER A 287 2.28 -2.41 13.61
N ASP A 288 2.37 -3.74 13.48
CA ASP A 288 2.45 -4.39 12.17
C ASP A 288 1.17 -4.26 11.35
N CYS A 289 -0.01 -4.29 11.98
CA CYS A 289 -1.27 -4.02 11.29
C CYS A 289 -1.29 -2.60 10.72
N PHE A 290 -0.79 -1.62 11.47
CA PHE A 290 -0.62 -0.25 10.98
C PHE A 290 0.35 -0.20 9.79
N LEU A 291 1.47 -0.92 9.84
CA LEU A 291 2.41 -0.98 8.71
C LEU A 291 1.77 -1.62 7.47
N LEU A 292 1.01 -2.71 7.64
CA LEU A 292 0.32 -3.36 6.53
C LEU A 292 -0.76 -2.45 5.91
N GLU A 293 -1.49 -1.71 6.75
CA GLU A 293 -2.44 -0.68 6.32
C GLU A 293 -1.77 0.40 5.47
N ARG A 294 -0.60 0.86 5.90
CA ARG A 294 0.20 1.85 5.16
C ARG A 294 0.76 1.29 3.86
N ILE A 295 1.17 0.01 3.82
CA ILE A 295 1.59 -0.64 2.57
C ILE A 295 0.42 -0.71 1.58
N TRP A 296 -0.80 -1.05 2.01
CA TRP A 296 -1.97 -1.02 1.13
C TRP A 296 -2.23 0.37 0.52
N LYS A 297 -2.04 1.43 1.31
CA LYS A 297 -2.13 2.81 0.80
C LYS A 297 -1.02 3.10 -0.22
N LEU A 298 0.21 2.69 0.07
CA LEU A 298 1.33 2.84 -0.86
C LEU A 298 1.07 2.10 -2.19
N LEU A 299 0.50 0.89 -2.15
CA LEU A 299 0.14 0.15 -3.36
C LEU A 299 -0.85 0.94 -4.22
N ALA A 300 -1.80 1.67 -3.62
CA ALA A 300 -2.69 2.56 -4.35
C ALA A 300 -1.94 3.76 -4.95
N GLU A 301 -0.98 4.35 -4.21
CA GLU A 301 -0.12 5.42 -4.72
C GLU A 301 0.74 4.96 -5.92
N VAL A 302 1.18 3.69 -5.93
CA VAL A 302 1.91 3.08 -7.06
C VAL A 302 0.98 2.92 -8.27
N GLU A 303 -0.24 2.42 -8.07
CA GLU A 303 -1.24 2.29 -9.15
C GLU A 303 -1.66 3.64 -9.74
N ASP A 304 -1.71 4.70 -8.93
CA ASP A 304 -2.04 6.06 -9.38
C ASP A 304 -1.02 6.62 -10.39
N LEU A 305 0.19 6.05 -10.48
CA LEU A 305 1.18 6.45 -11.50
C LEU A 305 0.70 6.18 -12.92
N HIS A 306 -0.23 5.23 -13.12
CA HIS A 306 -0.84 5.00 -14.43
C HIS A 306 -1.62 6.23 -14.94
N LEU A 307 -2.05 7.13 -14.04
CA LEU A 307 -2.74 8.37 -14.43
C LEU A 307 -1.83 9.37 -15.17
N LEU A 308 -0.51 9.19 -15.09
CA LEU A 308 0.48 10.04 -15.76
C LEU A 308 0.88 9.52 -17.15
N MET A 309 0.39 8.34 -17.53
CA MET A 309 0.62 7.76 -18.84
C MET A 309 -0.20 8.50 -19.90
N ASP A 310 0.35 8.63 -21.11
CA ASP A 310 -0.44 9.17 -22.21
C ASP A 310 -1.60 8.21 -22.57
N PRO A 311 -2.86 8.66 -22.57
CA PRO A 311 -4.00 7.77 -22.82
C PRO A 311 -3.98 7.13 -24.21
N ALA A 312 -3.51 7.84 -25.25
CA ALA A 312 -3.49 7.31 -26.61
C ALA A 312 -2.41 6.24 -26.76
N ASP A 313 -1.19 6.52 -26.28
CA ASP A 313 -0.09 5.57 -26.28
C ASP A 313 -0.42 4.33 -25.42
N PHE A 314 -1.10 4.51 -24.27
CA PHE A 314 -1.55 3.39 -23.45
C PHE A 314 -2.60 2.53 -24.15
N LEU A 315 -3.59 3.12 -24.83
CA LEU A 315 -4.61 2.34 -25.55
C LEU A 315 -4.01 1.52 -26.71
N ILE A 316 -2.97 2.04 -27.38
CA ILE A 316 -2.18 1.30 -28.36
C ILE A 316 -1.46 0.14 -27.67
N LEU A 317 -0.75 0.41 -26.56
CA LEU A 317 -0.04 -0.60 -25.78
C LEU A 317 -0.98 -1.72 -25.33
N LYS A 318 -2.17 -1.36 -24.90
CA LYS A 318 -3.18 -2.29 -24.41
C LYS A 318 -3.54 -3.35 -25.44
N ASN A 319 -3.63 -2.93 -26.71
CA ASN A 319 -3.90 -3.84 -27.82
C ASN A 319 -2.66 -4.67 -28.18
N GLN A 320 -1.46 -4.11 -28.04
CA GLN A 320 -0.19 -4.82 -28.26
C GLN A 320 0.08 -5.91 -27.21
N LEU A 321 -0.35 -5.68 -25.96
CA LEU A 321 -0.20 -6.61 -24.83
C LEU A 321 -1.42 -7.50 -24.59
N ASP A 322 -2.48 -7.35 -25.39
CA ASP A 322 -3.70 -8.13 -25.30
C ASP A 322 -4.31 -8.17 -23.88
N ILE A 323 -4.39 -7.01 -23.23
CA ILE A 323 -4.77 -6.86 -21.82
C ILE A 323 -6.26 -7.23 -21.54
N ARG A 324 -7.11 -7.37 -22.56
CA ARG A 324 -8.58 -7.55 -22.42
C ARG A 324 -9.12 -8.96 -22.64
N THR A 325 -8.29 -9.98 -22.71
CA THR A 325 -8.76 -11.33 -23.09
C THR A 325 -9.60 -12.07 -22.06
N GLU A 326 -9.84 -11.53 -20.86
CA GLU A 326 -10.45 -12.27 -19.76
C GLU A 326 -11.53 -11.50 -19.01
N GLU A 327 -12.42 -12.26 -18.35
CA GLU A 327 -13.49 -11.70 -17.51
C GLU A 327 -12.96 -11.08 -16.21
N GLU A 328 -11.81 -11.56 -15.71
CA GLU A 328 -11.22 -11.04 -14.48
C GLU A 328 -10.37 -9.79 -14.73
N PRO A 329 -10.36 -8.81 -13.80
CA PRO A 329 -9.60 -7.57 -13.92
C PRO A 329 -8.10 -7.82 -14.10
N PHE A 330 -7.42 -6.93 -14.81
CA PHE A 330 -5.98 -7.06 -15.07
C PHE A 330 -5.13 -7.22 -13.80
N CYS A 331 -5.47 -6.50 -12.71
CA CYS A 331 -4.75 -6.60 -11.45
C CYS A 331 -4.83 -8.02 -10.81
N PHE A 332 -5.85 -8.83 -11.14
CA PHE A 332 -5.98 -10.21 -10.65
C PHE A 332 -5.06 -11.21 -11.36
N ARG A 333 -4.30 -10.76 -12.37
CA ARG A 333 -3.18 -11.54 -12.94
C ARG A 333 -1.99 -11.62 -11.97
N SER A 334 -1.91 -10.71 -10.99
CA SER A 334 -0.98 -10.84 -9.86
C SER A 334 -1.50 -11.88 -8.86
N LEU A 335 -0.90 -13.07 -8.87
CA LEU A 335 -1.19 -14.10 -7.88
C LEU A 335 -0.87 -13.63 -6.45
N THR A 336 0.19 -12.83 -6.29
CA THR A 336 0.60 -12.27 -5.01
C THR A 336 -0.47 -11.34 -4.44
N LEU A 337 -1.07 -10.47 -5.27
CA LEU A 337 -2.13 -9.54 -4.84
C LEU A 337 -3.41 -10.28 -4.43
N VAL A 338 -3.83 -11.28 -5.23
CA VAL A 338 -5.03 -12.06 -4.93
C VAL A 338 -4.84 -12.86 -3.64
N GLU A 339 -3.68 -13.49 -3.46
CA GLU A 339 -3.36 -14.23 -2.24
C GLU A 339 -3.26 -13.31 -1.02
N LEU A 340 -2.60 -12.16 -1.13
CA LEU A 340 -2.51 -11.19 -0.03
C LEU A 340 -3.89 -10.73 0.41
N THR A 341 -4.78 -10.45 -0.55
CA THR A 341 -6.17 -10.04 -0.29
C THR A 341 -6.95 -11.14 0.43
N ARG A 342 -6.83 -12.39 -0.04
CA ARG A 342 -7.43 -13.57 0.60
C ARG A 342 -6.95 -13.69 2.05
N ARG A 343 -5.64 -13.64 2.28
CA ARG A 343 -5.08 -13.77 3.63
C ARG A 343 -5.44 -12.58 4.54
N CYS A 344 -5.67 -11.39 3.99
CA CYS A 344 -6.22 -10.26 4.76
C CYS A 344 -7.66 -10.54 5.25
N ARG A 345 -8.48 -11.25 4.47
CA ARG A 345 -9.81 -11.73 4.93
C ARG A 345 -9.66 -12.76 6.05
N ASP A 346 -8.66 -13.64 5.93
CA ASP A 346 -8.40 -14.70 6.93
C ASP A 346 -7.92 -14.16 8.28
N LEU A 347 -7.53 -12.88 8.38
CA LEU A 347 -7.26 -12.23 9.66
C LEU A 347 -8.45 -12.31 10.63
N ARG A 348 -9.68 -12.47 10.13
CA ARG A 348 -10.88 -12.70 10.97
C ARG A 348 -10.77 -13.92 11.88
N GLN A 349 -9.98 -14.92 11.49
CA GLN A 349 -9.73 -16.14 12.27
C GLN A 349 -9.03 -15.84 13.60
N PHE A 350 -8.32 -14.73 13.70
CA PHE A 350 -7.66 -14.32 14.94
C PHE A 350 -8.58 -13.58 15.92
N VAL A 351 -9.76 -13.10 15.48
CA VAL A 351 -10.63 -12.26 16.34
C VAL A 351 -11.10 -13.00 17.60
N PRO A 352 -11.65 -14.23 17.53
CA PRO A 352 -12.04 -14.96 18.75
C PRO A 352 -10.84 -15.20 19.69
N ARG A 353 -9.67 -15.50 19.12
CA ARG A 353 -8.44 -15.72 19.88
C ARG A 353 -7.94 -14.47 20.60
N ILE A 354 -7.97 -13.31 19.95
CA ILE A 354 -7.61 -12.02 20.57
C ILE A 354 -8.57 -11.72 21.73
N LEU A 355 -9.86 -11.98 21.55
CA LEU A 355 -10.90 -11.77 22.56
C LEU A 355 -10.91 -12.84 23.67
N GLY A 356 -10.13 -13.93 23.53
CA GLY A 356 -10.10 -15.01 24.51
C GLY A 356 -11.37 -15.85 24.56
N VAL A 357 -12.11 -15.95 23.44
CA VAL A 357 -13.35 -16.73 23.35
C VAL A 357 -13.23 -17.86 22.33
N GLU A 358 -13.72 -19.04 22.70
CA GLU A 358 -13.91 -20.15 21.77
C GLU A 358 -15.22 -19.97 20.99
N ALA A 359 -15.11 -19.43 19.78
CA ALA A 359 -16.24 -19.13 18.91
C ALA A 359 -15.86 -19.18 17.42
N ASP A 360 -16.88 -19.20 16.57
CA ASP A 360 -16.72 -19.22 15.11
C ASP A 360 -16.05 -17.91 14.60
N PRO A 361 -14.97 -18.01 13.80
CA PRO A 361 -14.37 -16.90 13.05
C PRO A 361 -15.32 -16.08 12.17
N ALA A 362 -16.40 -16.68 11.68
CA ALA A 362 -17.45 -16.00 10.91
C ALA A 362 -18.25 -15.02 11.79
N GLY A 363 -18.06 -15.07 13.10
CA GLY A 363 -18.68 -14.21 14.08
C GLY A 363 -19.82 -14.89 14.83
N GLY A 364 -20.39 -14.15 15.79
CA GLY A 364 -21.57 -14.57 16.52
C GLY A 364 -21.78 -13.77 17.80
N PRO A 365 -22.90 -14.00 18.51
CA PRO A 365 -23.25 -13.24 19.72
C PRO A 365 -22.15 -13.26 20.78
N ARG A 366 -21.47 -14.40 20.97
CA ARG A 366 -20.37 -14.54 21.95
C ARG A 366 -19.15 -13.66 21.62
N VAL A 367 -18.76 -13.60 20.34
CA VAL A 367 -17.64 -12.75 19.89
C VAL A 367 -18.01 -11.27 20.05
N GLN A 368 -19.25 -10.94 19.68
CA GLN A 368 -19.79 -9.58 19.82
C GLN A 368 -19.80 -9.13 21.29
N GLU A 369 -20.35 -9.93 22.20
CA GLU A 369 -20.40 -9.62 23.64
C GLU A 369 -19.00 -9.43 24.23
N ALA A 370 -18.05 -10.31 23.87
CA ALA A 370 -16.67 -10.17 24.33
C ALA A 370 -16.00 -8.88 23.83
N ALA A 371 -16.24 -8.52 22.57
CA ALA A 371 -15.77 -7.25 22.01
C ALA A 371 -16.39 -6.04 22.73
N MET A 372 -17.70 -6.07 23.00
CA MET A 372 -18.39 -5.02 23.74
C MET A 372 -17.80 -4.83 25.15
N ARG A 373 -17.59 -5.93 25.90
CA ARG A 373 -16.98 -5.88 27.23
C ARG A 373 -15.58 -5.29 27.17
N LEU A 374 -14.75 -5.77 26.24
CA LEU A 374 -13.39 -5.26 26.04
C LEU A 374 -13.39 -3.73 25.78
N TYR A 375 -14.28 -3.24 24.92
CA TYR A 375 -14.37 -1.81 24.59
C TYR A 375 -14.91 -0.94 25.74
N GLN A 376 -15.77 -1.49 26.59
CA GLN A 376 -16.30 -0.80 27.78
C GLN A 376 -15.27 -0.73 28.90
N GLU A 377 -14.64 -1.87 29.22
CA GLU A 377 -13.70 -1.99 30.34
C GLU A 377 -12.35 -1.33 30.02
N LYS A 378 -11.90 -1.42 28.75
CA LYS A 378 -10.62 -0.86 28.26
C LYS A 378 -9.37 -1.32 29.03
N ALA A 379 -9.49 -2.38 29.84
CA ALA A 379 -8.39 -2.90 30.65
C ALA A 379 -7.25 -3.49 29.80
N GLU A 380 -7.57 -4.03 28.61
CA GLU A 380 -6.61 -4.63 27.69
C GLU A 380 -6.50 -3.81 26.38
N ALA A 381 -6.02 -2.57 26.50
CA ALA A 381 -5.95 -1.61 25.39
C ALA A 381 -5.20 -2.15 24.15
N GLU A 382 -4.18 -3.00 24.36
CA GLU A 382 -3.41 -3.62 23.27
C GLU A 382 -4.27 -4.48 22.35
N LYS A 383 -5.21 -5.25 22.92
CA LYS A 383 -6.15 -6.06 22.14
C LYS A 383 -7.08 -5.18 21.31
N ILE A 384 -7.51 -4.04 21.87
CA ILE A 384 -8.32 -3.05 21.16
C ILE A 384 -7.54 -2.52 19.95
N HIS A 385 -6.27 -2.16 20.13
CA HIS A 385 -5.42 -1.65 19.05
C HIS A 385 -5.22 -2.68 17.93
N VAL A 386 -5.00 -3.96 18.26
CA VAL A 386 -4.91 -5.02 17.24
C VAL A 386 -6.22 -5.13 16.48
N LEU A 387 -7.36 -5.23 17.15
CA LEU A 387 -8.67 -5.36 16.50
C LEU A 387 -8.99 -4.15 15.59
N GLN A 388 -8.64 -2.94 16.02
CA GLN A 388 -8.74 -1.75 15.19
C GLN A 388 -7.79 -1.80 13.99
N GLY A 389 -6.56 -2.28 14.19
CA GLY A 389 -5.58 -2.50 13.14
C GLY A 389 -6.08 -3.47 12.07
N LEU A 390 -6.68 -4.59 12.45
CA LEU A 390 -7.28 -5.56 11.51
C LEU A 390 -8.37 -4.89 10.64
N GLN A 391 -9.27 -4.12 11.27
CA GLN A 391 -10.30 -3.36 10.55
C GLN A 391 -9.71 -2.27 9.63
N ALA A 392 -8.61 -1.64 10.04
CA ALA A 392 -7.91 -0.66 9.23
C ALA A 392 -7.26 -1.28 7.98
N VAL A 393 -6.67 -2.48 8.13
CA VAL A 393 -6.14 -3.28 7.00
C VAL A 393 -7.25 -3.62 6.01
N GLU A 394 -8.40 -4.12 6.48
CA GLU A 394 -9.57 -4.35 5.61
C GLU A 394 -9.96 -3.08 4.85
N ALA A 395 -10.10 -1.97 5.57
CA ALA A 395 -10.53 -0.71 4.96
C ALA A 395 -9.52 -0.22 3.90
N ALA A 396 -8.22 -0.37 4.13
CA ALA A 396 -7.20 -0.01 3.16
C ALA A 396 -7.18 -0.94 1.94
N ALA A 397 -7.32 -2.26 2.12
CA ALA A 397 -7.44 -3.21 1.03
C ALA A 397 -8.67 -2.92 0.14
N LYS A 398 -9.84 -2.68 0.74
CA LYS A 398 -11.05 -2.31 -0.01
C LYS A 398 -10.89 -0.97 -0.75
N ARG A 399 -10.23 0.02 -0.13
CA ARG A 399 -9.91 1.29 -0.78
C ARG A 399 -8.98 1.11 -1.98
N PHE A 400 -7.96 0.25 -1.88
CA PHE A 400 -7.07 -0.07 -2.99
C PHE A 400 -7.86 -0.53 -4.23
N PHE A 401 -8.76 -1.52 -4.08
CA PHE A 401 -9.55 -2.01 -5.22
C PHE A 401 -10.55 -0.99 -5.76
N TYR A 402 -11.11 -0.15 -4.87
CA TYR A 402 -11.95 0.96 -5.31
C TYR A 402 -11.15 1.98 -6.13
N SER A 403 -9.96 2.37 -5.66
CA SER A 403 -9.07 3.30 -6.35
C SER A 403 -8.58 2.72 -7.68
N ASN A 404 -8.16 1.46 -7.71
CA ASN A 404 -7.74 0.78 -8.93
C ASN A 404 -8.86 0.79 -10.00
N LYS A 405 -10.12 0.58 -9.62
CA LYS A 405 -11.26 0.77 -10.54
C LYS A 405 -11.34 2.20 -11.10
N GLN A 406 -11.05 3.22 -10.30
CA GLN A 406 -11.03 4.61 -10.78
C GLN A 406 -9.86 4.87 -11.73
N VAL A 407 -8.69 4.30 -11.46
CA VAL A 407 -7.53 4.36 -12.36
C VAL A 407 -7.88 3.71 -13.71
N VAL A 408 -8.46 2.52 -13.70
CA VAL A 408 -8.99 1.84 -14.89
C VAL A 408 -9.97 2.76 -15.65
N ALA A 409 -10.90 3.42 -14.95
CA ALA A 409 -11.86 4.32 -15.58
C ALA A 409 -11.20 5.55 -16.23
N ALA A 410 -10.18 6.11 -15.58
CA ALA A 410 -9.45 7.27 -16.07
C ALA A 410 -8.57 6.94 -17.28
N VAL A 411 -7.90 5.78 -17.26
CA VAL A 411 -6.92 5.38 -18.26
C VAL A 411 -7.57 4.68 -19.46
N MET A 412 -8.62 3.88 -19.24
CA MET A 412 -9.26 3.05 -20.28
C MET A 412 -10.69 3.48 -20.63
N GLY A 413 -11.28 4.40 -19.86
CA GLY A 413 -12.66 4.84 -20.02
C GLY A 413 -13.64 4.11 -19.10
N SER A 414 -14.81 4.73 -18.91
CA SER A 414 -15.82 4.27 -17.95
C SER A 414 -16.51 2.95 -18.32
N LEU A 415 -16.61 2.64 -19.63
CA LEU A 415 -17.20 1.38 -20.11
C LEU A 415 -16.37 0.18 -19.63
N GLU A 416 -15.05 0.28 -19.77
CA GLU A 416 -14.08 -0.73 -19.36
C GLU A 416 -14.08 -0.93 -17.85
N ALA A 417 -14.09 0.17 -17.11
CA ALA A 417 -14.21 0.12 -15.66
C ALA A 417 -15.55 -0.43 -15.16
N GLN A 418 -16.59 -0.47 -16.01
CA GLN A 418 -17.83 -1.17 -15.66
C GLN A 418 -17.73 -2.68 -15.90
N GLU A 419 -17.03 -3.10 -16.96
CA GLU A 419 -16.78 -4.50 -17.28
C GLU A 419 -15.83 -5.15 -16.27
N GLU A 420 -14.61 -4.64 -16.10
CA GLU A 420 -13.68 -5.07 -15.04
C GLU A 420 -14.27 -4.82 -13.64
N GLY A 421 -15.08 -3.78 -13.52
CA GLY A 421 -15.69 -3.38 -12.27
C GLY A 421 -16.63 -4.39 -11.66
N ARG A 422 -17.13 -5.41 -12.38
CA ARG A 422 -18.04 -6.41 -11.79
C ARG A 422 -17.32 -7.28 -10.77
N SER A 423 -16.14 -7.80 -11.07
CA SER A 423 -15.32 -8.57 -10.13
C SER A 423 -14.70 -7.68 -9.05
N LEU A 424 -14.20 -6.49 -9.39
CA LEU A 424 -13.66 -5.55 -8.40
C LEU A 424 -14.72 -5.13 -7.36
N ARG A 425 -15.97 -4.90 -7.80
CA ARG A 425 -17.11 -4.61 -6.91
C ARG A 425 -17.32 -5.70 -5.88
N ARG A 426 -17.08 -6.98 -6.20
CA ARG A 426 -17.20 -8.08 -5.24
C ARG A 426 -16.22 -7.94 -4.08
N VAL A 427 -15.09 -7.26 -4.27
CA VAL A 427 -14.08 -7.07 -3.21
C VAL A 427 -14.41 -5.87 -2.33
N PHE A 428 -14.65 -4.69 -2.91
CA PHE A 428 -14.86 -3.48 -2.11
C PHE A 428 -16.31 -3.27 -1.63
N LEU A 429 -17.30 -3.94 -2.24
CA LEU A 429 -18.68 -3.98 -1.73
C LEU A 429 -18.96 -5.22 -0.86
N GLU A 430 -17.95 -6.07 -0.65
CA GLU A 430 -18.08 -7.20 0.27
C GLU A 430 -18.49 -6.71 1.66
N GLN A 431 -19.28 -7.53 2.37
CA GLN A 431 -19.55 -7.29 3.78
C GLN A 431 -18.23 -7.20 4.58
N THR A 432 -18.31 -6.64 5.79
CA THR A 432 -17.11 -6.52 6.61
C THR A 432 -16.49 -7.90 6.89
N TYR A 433 -15.16 -7.97 6.89
CA TYR A 433 -14.43 -9.17 7.28
C TYR A 433 -14.64 -9.48 8.78
N PHE A 434 -15.06 -8.48 9.57
CA PHE A 434 -15.18 -8.56 11.02
C PHE A 434 -16.59 -8.19 11.53
N PRO A 435 -17.64 -8.94 11.14
CA PRO A 435 -19.04 -8.58 11.40
C PRO A 435 -19.36 -8.44 12.90
N SER A 436 -18.77 -9.27 13.77
CA SER A 436 -19.00 -9.16 15.22
C SER A 436 -18.38 -7.92 15.86
N LEU A 437 -17.25 -7.43 15.34
CA LEU A 437 -16.64 -6.19 15.83
C LEU A 437 -17.46 -4.97 15.40
N ASP A 438 -18.03 -5.01 14.19
CA ASP A 438 -18.93 -3.96 13.70
C ASP A 438 -20.23 -3.93 14.51
N ALA A 439 -20.87 -5.10 14.67
CA ALA A 439 -22.08 -5.22 15.49
C ALA A 439 -21.87 -4.74 16.94
N ALA A 440 -20.73 -5.08 17.56
CA ALA A 440 -20.41 -4.62 18.92
C ALA A 440 -20.45 -3.08 19.03
N LYS A 441 -19.93 -2.36 18.02
CA LYS A 441 -20.00 -0.89 17.98
C LYS A 441 -21.43 -0.39 17.84
N THR A 442 -22.24 -1.03 16.98
CA THR A 442 -23.67 -0.68 16.81
C THR A 442 -24.44 -0.81 18.12
N PHE A 443 -24.28 -1.92 18.84
CA PHE A 443 -24.99 -2.15 20.10
C PHE A 443 -24.51 -1.25 21.23
N MET A 444 -23.21 -0.97 21.33
CA MET A 444 -22.70 0.02 22.28
C MET A 444 -23.22 1.43 21.99
N GLY A 445 -23.31 1.83 20.72
CA GLY A 445 -23.90 3.11 20.34
C GLY A 445 -25.35 3.21 20.78
N ALA A 446 -26.14 2.15 20.58
CA ALA A 446 -27.53 2.10 21.03
C ALA A 446 -27.65 2.15 22.56
N SER A 447 -26.82 1.42 23.31
CA SER A 447 -26.86 1.43 24.78
C SER A 447 -26.51 2.80 25.36
N LEU A 448 -25.49 3.47 24.81
CA LEU A 448 -25.11 4.83 25.22
C LEU A 448 -26.24 5.83 24.94
N ASN A 449 -26.87 5.76 23.77
CA ASN A 449 -28.02 6.61 23.45
C ASN A 449 -29.19 6.38 24.40
N HIS A 450 -29.45 5.15 24.82
CA HIS A 450 -30.46 4.83 25.83
C HIS A 450 -30.11 5.36 27.22
N GLU A 451 -28.83 5.32 27.62
CA GLU A 451 -28.38 5.92 28.88
C GLU A 451 -28.50 7.44 28.86
N TRP A 452 -28.12 8.09 27.76
CA TRP A 452 -28.23 9.54 27.59
C TRP A 452 -29.69 10.00 27.59
N ALA A 453 -30.58 9.24 26.93
CA ALA A 453 -32.03 9.50 26.97
C ALA A 453 -32.63 9.30 28.38
N ARG A 454 -32.05 8.43 29.22
CA ARG A 454 -32.45 8.28 30.64
C ARG A 454 -31.88 9.39 31.53
N LEU A 455 -30.73 9.95 31.18
CA LEU A 455 -30.06 11.03 31.93
C LEU A 455 -30.63 12.42 31.63
N GLY A 456 -31.59 12.56 30.71
CA GLY A 456 -32.42 13.75 30.58
C GLY A 456 -31.70 14.98 30.01
N HIS A 457 -30.91 14.80 28.94
CA HIS A 457 -30.44 15.89 28.10
C HIS A 457 -31.25 16.00 26.80
#